data_AF-A0A9D3SM49-F1
#
_entry.id   AF-A0A9D3SM49-F1
#
_cell.length_a   1.000
_cell.length_b   1.000
_cell.length_c   1.000
_cell.angle_alpha   90.00
_cell.angle_beta   90.00
_cell.angle_gamma   90.00
#
_symmetry.space_group_name_H-M   'P 1'
#
loop_
_entity.id
_entity.type
_entity.pdbx_description
1 polymer ?
#
loop_
_entity_poly.entity_id
_entity_poly.type
_entity_poly.pdbx_seq_one_letter_code
_entity_poly.pdbx_strand_id
1 'polypeptide(L)'
;MDTLSLPLLNKDDPRFQLKVENRLKNIFVTQIEDHGKEEGENVKHIPVITESSNRILKTGVNTLQRTLVLKTQVRLDEVNRQLIQKRLEFNDRMQALEQRRAALLEKQAEIKERAMKFEKFVEENEVKRQRALKKYQQEKKENELREVEKSKLHEELEQFQIRHQQLKGRVDKYKIYEKYMMKILDLLPEAYSEYGSDSLVMPIIRRHETLSITQQDLLQRLTSLTEELHQGQCNLDSLKLEHSTNRLMSNKELSELRTQWDQIREKNEQMEMTLYNHHDQSRNQIEEIGCLLLAVKNIAQQCHLQHYGPLHEMDSLTMMDMIKEFILETLDTERRALQITDSSSESTKSRRHRGRKGPALTVNSSSKVNLKSSSKTSQNELLSSSKTM
;
A
#
# COMPACT_ATOMS: atom_id res chain seq x y z
N MET A 1 35.06 4.94 -18.08
CA MET A 1 35.41 3.91 -19.08
C MET A 1 36.67 3.25 -18.55
N ASP A 2 36.52 2.34 -17.59
CA ASP A 2 37.65 1.61 -17.00
C ASP A 2 37.26 0.14 -17.00
N THR A 3 37.89 -0.62 -17.88
CA THR A 3 37.69 -2.06 -18.04
C THR A 3 38.70 -2.78 -17.15
N LEU A 4 38.21 -3.31 -16.02
CA LEU A 4 39.01 -4.21 -15.19
C LEU A 4 39.00 -5.61 -15.81
N SER A 5 40.10 -5.94 -16.48
CA SER A 5 40.38 -7.26 -17.03
C SER A 5 40.61 -8.30 -15.92
N LEU A 6 39.92 -9.45 -16.01
CA LEU A 6 40.14 -10.61 -15.15
C LEU A 6 41.51 -11.27 -15.43
N PRO A 7 42.12 -11.96 -14.45
CA PRO A 7 43.45 -12.52 -14.59
C PRO A 7 43.44 -13.75 -15.50
N LEU A 8 44.37 -13.80 -16.45
CA LEU A 8 44.59 -14.92 -17.36
C LEU A 8 45.10 -16.14 -16.56
N LEU A 9 44.33 -17.23 -16.56
CA LEU A 9 44.72 -18.49 -15.94
C LEU A 9 45.85 -19.14 -16.77
N ASN A 10 47.05 -19.24 -16.20
CA ASN A 10 48.19 -19.91 -16.83
C ASN A 10 47.98 -21.44 -16.81
N LYS A 11 48.00 -22.07 -17.99
CA LYS A 11 47.70 -23.50 -18.15
C LYS A 11 48.84 -24.45 -17.73
N ASP A 12 49.98 -23.91 -17.30
CA ASP A 12 51.21 -24.68 -17.01
C ASP A 12 51.58 -24.69 -15.51
N ASP A 13 50.66 -24.38 -14.58
CA ASP A 13 50.93 -24.45 -13.14
C ASP A 13 50.96 -25.94 -12.68
N PRO A 14 52.09 -26.43 -12.10
CA PRO A 14 52.27 -27.84 -11.71
C PRO A 14 51.28 -28.34 -10.65
N ARG A 15 50.48 -27.44 -10.05
CA ARG A 15 49.39 -27.79 -9.12
C ARG A 15 48.14 -28.37 -9.80
N PHE A 16 48.01 -28.26 -11.13
CA PHE A 16 46.87 -28.80 -11.88
C PHE A 16 47.18 -30.13 -12.62
N GLN A 17 48.35 -30.73 -12.41
CA GLN A 17 48.67 -32.05 -12.95
C GLN A 17 48.19 -33.17 -12.00
N LEU A 18 47.10 -33.83 -12.40
CA LEU A 18 46.55 -34.99 -11.71
C LEU A 18 47.52 -36.18 -11.84
N LYS A 19 48.26 -36.49 -10.77
CA LYS A 19 49.01 -37.76 -10.66
C LYS A 19 48.05 -38.90 -10.33
N VAL A 20 47.65 -39.65 -11.36
CA VAL A 20 46.85 -40.87 -11.19
C VAL A 20 47.79 -42.04 -10.89
N GLU A 21 47.97 -42.38 -9.61
CA GLU A 21 48.59 -43.65 -9.22
C GLU A 21 47.62 -44.80 -9.50
N ASN A 22 47.85 -45.52 -10.59
CA ASN A 22 47.06 -46.68 -10.98
C ASN A 22 47.53 -47.92 -10.19
N ARG A 23 47.11 -48.04 -8.92
CA ARG A 23 47.38 -49.23 -8.11
C ARG A 23 46.37 -50.33 -8.42
N LEU A 24 46.60 -51.05 -9.52
CA LEU A 24 45.93 -52.34 -9.76
C LEU A 24 46.48 -53.37 -8.75
N LYS A 25 45.72 -53.63 -7.68
CA LYS A 25 45.94 -54.79 -6.81
C LYS A 25 45.40 -56.04 -7.51
N ASN A 26 46.30 -56.76 -8.16
CA ASN A 26 46.05 -58.11 -8.68
C ASN A 26 45.72 -59.06 -7.52
N ILE A 27 44.53 -59.67 -7.55
CA ILE A 27 44.17 -60.76 -6.66
C ILE A 27 43.55 -61.87 -7.53
N PHE A 28 44.33 -62.95 -7.70
CA PHE A 28 44.09 -64.25 -8.34
C PHE A 28 44.07 -64.34 -9.87
N VAL A 29 45.25 -64.66 -10.42
CA VAL A 29 45.44 -65.37 -11.69
C VAL A 29 45.84 -66.79 -11.33
N THR A 30 44.98 -67.79 -11.58
CA THR A 30 45.38 -69.21 -11.57
C THR A 30 45.95 -69.56 -12.94
N GLN A 31 47.23 -69.91 -12.95
CA GLN A 31 47.95 -70.44 -14.10
C GLN A 31 47.39 -71.82 -14.46
N ILE A 32 47.14 -72.03 -15.76
CA ILE A 32 46.94 -73.33 -16.39
C ILE A 32 48.22 -73.60 -17.16
N GLU A 33 49.00 -74.57 -16.72
CA GLU A 33 50.01 -75.25 -17.55
C GLU A 33 49.61 -76.73 -17.64
N ASP A 34 49.45 -77.18 -18.88
CA ASP A 34 49.27 -78.57 -19.27
C ASP A 34 50.55 -79.37 -18.99
N HIS A 35 50.45 -80.48 -18.25
CA HIS A 35 51.08 -81.76 -18.60
C HIS A 35 50.61 -82.90 -17.67
N GLY A 36 50.09 -83.98 -18.28
CA GLY A 36 50.40 -85.36 -17.86
C GLY A 36 49.54 -86.01 -16.77
N LYS A 37 48.62 -86.89 -17.21
CA LYS A 37 48.14 -88.17 -16.63
C LYS A 37 48.34 -88.40 -15.11
N GLU A 38 47.25 -88.63 -14.38
CA GLU A 38 46.88 -89.95 -13.80
C GLU A 38 45.58 -89.88 -12.98
N GLU A 39 44.82 -90.96 -13.13
CA GLU A 39 43.70 -91.59 -12.40
C GLU A 39 43.08 -90.94 -11.13
N GLY A 40 41.75 -91.12 -10.98
CA GLY A 40 41.13 -91.33 -9.66
C GLY A 40 40.02 -90.37 -9.20
N GLU A 41 38.78 -90.77 -9.49
CA GLU A 41 37.50 -90.61 -8.75
C GLU A 41 37.23 -89.51 -7.68
N ASN A 42 35.96 -89.05 -7.75
CA ASN A 42 35.10 -88.51 -6.69
C ASN A 42 35.26 -87.03 -6.25
N VAL A 43 34.63 -86.13 -7.01
CA VAL A 43 34.21 -84.81 -6.50
C VAL A 43 32.68 -84.67 -6.62
N LYS A 44 32.04 -84.44 -5.48
CA LYS A 44 30.59 -84.22 -5.32
C LYS A 44 30.11 -83.13 -6.27
N HIS A 45 29.33 -83.53 -7.27
CA HIS A 45 28.66 -82.65 -8.21
C HIS A 45 27.63 -81.81 -7.44
N ILE A 46 27.98 -80.58 -7.06
CA ILE A 46 26.97 -79.55 -6.78
C ILE A 46 26.46 -79.14 -8.16
N PRO A 47 25.21 -79.42 -8.52
CA PRO A 47 24.71 -79.06 -9.84
C PRO A 47 24.74 -77.53 -9.94
N VAL A 48 25.68 -77.04 -10.74
CA VAL A 48 25.67 -75.67 -11.25
C VAL A 48 24.38 -75.57 -12.05
N ILE A 49 23.42 -74.81 -11.53
CA ILE A 49 22.20 -74.50 -12.26
C ILE A 49 22.65 -73.67 -13.47
N THR A 50 22.85 -74.32 -14.61
CA THR A 50 23.16 -73.71 -15.91
C THR A 50 21.91 -73.12 -16.57
N GLU A 51 20.77 -73.19 -15.87
CA GLU A 51 19.51 -72.67 -16.38
C GLU A 51 19.45 -71.15 -16.25
N SER A 52 19.20 -70.49 -17.38
CA SER A 52 18.82 -69.08 -17.43
C SER A 52 17.67 -68.82 -16.46
N SER A 53 17.74 -67.73 -15.71
CA SER A 53 16.79 -67.30 -14.66
C SER A 53 15.30 -67.41 -15.06
N ASN A 54 15.00 -67.34 -16.35
CA ASN A 54 13.67 -67.48 -16.95
C ASN A 54 13.07 -68.90 -16.90
N ARG A 55 13.89 -69.97 -16.85
CA ARG A 55 13.41 -71.36 -16.76
C ARG A 55 12.98 -71.75 -15.35
N ILE A 56 13.71 -71.28 -14.34
CA ILE A 56 13.45 -71.53 -12.91
C ILE A 56 12.10 -70.96 -12.45
N LEU A 57 11.60 -69.91 -13.12
CA LEU A 57 10.34 -69.25 -12.78
C LEU A 57 9.08 -70.04 -13.20
N LYS A 58 9.19 -70.92 -14.21
CA LYS A 58 8.07 -71.60 -14.88
C LYS A 58 7.63 -72.91 -14.23
N THR A 59 8.45 -73.52 -13.38
CA THR A 59 8.08 -74.74 -12.64
C THR A 59 7.22 -74.39 -11.44
N GLY A 60 5.92 -74.61 -11.57
CA GLY A 60 4.98 -74.63 -10.45
C GLY A 60 4.85 -76.04 -9.90
N VAL A 61 4.85 -76.14 -8.56
CA VAL A 61 4.09 -77.09 -7.73
C VAL A 61 4.88 -77.86 -6.65
N ASN A 62 6.18 -78.20 -6.75
CA ASN A 62 6.91 -78.90 -5.65
C ASN A 62 8.35 -78.39 -5.39
N THR A 63 8.52 -77.13 -5.01
CA THR A 63 9.86 -76.50 -4.88
C THR A 63 10.39 -76.45 -3.45
N LEU A 64 11.60 -76.99 -3.23
CA LEU A 64 12.42 -76.81 -2.03
C LEU A 64 12.62 -75.32 -1.70
N GLN A 65 12.71 -74.95 -0.41
CA GLN A 65 12.86 -73.56 0.09
C GLN A 65 13.90 -72.73 -0.70
N ARG A 66 14.99 -73.36 -1.15
CA ARG A 66 16.06 -72.76 -1.96
C ARG A 66 15.60 -72.20 -3.32
N THR A 67 14.71 -72.89 -4.01
CA THR A 67 14.13 -72.46 -5.30
C THR A 67 13.15 -71.30 -5.13
N LEU A 68 12.46 -71.24 -3.99
CA LEU A 68 11.59 -70.13 -3.63
C LEU A 68 12.42 -68.85 -3.40
N VAL A 69 13.55 -68.98 -2.69
CA VAL A 69 14.52 -67.90 -2.45
C VAL A 69 15.08 -67.35 -3.77
N LEU A 70 15.46 -68.21 -4.71
CA LEU A 70 15.91 -67.80 -6.05
C LEU A 70 14.81 -67.06 -6.84
N LYS A 71 13.58 -67.53 -6.79
CA LYS A 71 12.42 -66.86 -7.43
C LYS A 71 12.13 -65.50 -6.80
N THR A 72 12.28 -65.36 -5.49
CA THR A 72 12.17 -64.06 -4.81
C THR A 72 13.35 -63.15 -5.13
N GLN A 73 14.57 -63.69 -5.27
CA GLN A 73 15.78 -62.94 -5.66
C GLN A 73 15.63 -62.34 -7.05
N VAL A 74 15.23 -63.14 -8.05
CA VAL A 74 15.04 -62.67 -9.43
C VAL A 74 13.91 -61.63 -9.52
N ARG A 75 12.81 -61.81 -8.77
CA ARG A 75 11.76 -60.79 -8.66
C ARG A 75 12.27 -59.51 -8.01
N LEU A 76 13.08 -59.63 -6.96
CA LEU A 76 13.74 -58.49 -6.31
C LEU A 76 14.64 -57.75 -7.30
N ASP A 77 15.47 -58.46 -8.06
CA ASP A 77 16.39 -57.88 -9.03
C ASP A 77 15.65 -57.17 -10.17
N GLU A 78 14.54 -57.75 -10.67
CA GLU A 78 13.71 -57.11 -11.69
C GLU A 78 13.01 -55.84 -11.16
N VAL A 79 12.47 -55.89 -9.94
CA VAL A 79 11.91 -54.71 -9.27
C VAL A 79 13.00 -53.67 -9.03
N ASN A 80 14.22 -54.08 -8.65
CA ASN A 80 15.34 -53.19 -8.42
C ASN A 80 15.81 -52.53 -9.72
N ARG A 81 15.82 -53.26 -10.84
CA ARG A 81 16.10 -52.73 -12.18
C ARG A 81 15.07 -51.67 -12.59
N GLN A 82 13.78 -51.95 -12.39
CA GLN A 82 12.71 -50.99 -12.64
C GLN A 82 12.80 -49.76 -11.73
N LEU A 83 13.18 -49.94 -10.47
CA LEU A 83 13.41 -48.86 -9.52
C LEU A 83 14.56 -47.96 -9.97
N ILE A 84 15.68 -48.53 -10.40
CA ILE A 84 16.84 -47.79 -10.93
C ILE A 84 16.44 -47.01 -12.19
N GLN A 85 15.71 -47.64 -13.12
CA GLN A 85 15.21 -46.96 -14.31
C GLN A 85 14.30 -45.78 -13.96
N LYS A 86 13.36 -45.96 -13.01
CA LYS A 86 12.48 -44.87 -12.56
C LYS A 86 13.23 -43.76 -11.83
N ARG A 87 14.28 -44.09 -11.08
CA ARG A 87 15.17 -43.10 -10.46
C ARG A 87 15.93 -42.29 -11.50
N LEU A 88 16.43 -42.92 -12.56
CA LEU A 88 17.09 -42.22 -13.67
C LEU A 88 16.10 -41.31 -14.41
N GLU A 89 14.94 -41.83 -14.81
CA GLU A 89 13.88 -41.03 -15.47
C GLU A 89 13.43 -39.83 -14.61
N PHE A 90 13.33 -40.02 -13.29
CA PHE A 90 13.00 -38.94 -12.36
C PHE A 90 14.14 -37.91 -12.29
N ASN A 91 15.39 -38.36 -12.19
CA ASN A 91 16.55 -37.47 -12.15
C ASN A 91 16.67 -36.64 -13.44
N ASP A 92 16.48 -37.25 -14.60
CA ASP A 92 16.50 -36.56 -15.90
C ASP A 92 15.38 -35.50 -15.98
N ARG A 93 14.17 -35.82 -15.49
CA ARG A 93 13.07 -34.86 -15.41
C ARG A 93 13.37 -33.71 -14.44
N MET A 94 13.99 -34.01 -13.30
CA MET A 94 14.38 -32.99 -12.33
C MET A 94 15.44 -32.05 -12.90
N GLN A 95 16.44 -32.57 -13.59
CA GLN A 95 17.46 -31.76 -14.28
C GLN A 95 16.84 -30.88 -15.39
N ALA A 96 15.92 -31.42 -16.19
CA ALA A 96 15.23 -30.65 -17.22
C ALA A 96 14.37 -29.51 -16.62
N LEU A 97 13.71 -29.76 -15.48
CA LEU A 97 12.97 -28.73 -14.75
C LEU A 97 13.90 -27.68 -14.16
N GLU A 98 15.05 -28.07 -13.62
CA GLU A 98 16.06 -27.16 -13.08
C GLU A 98 16.63 -26.24 -14.16
N GLN A 99 17.00 -26.80 -15.32
CA GLN A 99 17.42 -26.02 -16.50
C GLN A 99 16.33 -25.06 -16.97
N ARG A 100 15.08 -25.51 -17.04
CA ARG A 100 13.95 -24.66 -17.44
C ARG A 100 13.69 -23.54 -16.43
N ARG A 101 13.84 -23.83 -15.12
CA ARG A 101 13.74 -22.84 -14.05
C ARG A 101 14.86 -21.81 -14.15
N ALA A 102 16.09 -22.23 -14.39
CA ALA A 102 17.24 -21.33 -14.58
C ALA A 102 17.02 -20.40 -15.78
N ALA A 103 16.61 -20.93 -16.94
CA ALA A 103 16.33 -20.14 -18.14
C ALA A 103 15.16 -19.16 -17.95
N LEU A 104 14.14 -19.51 -17.16
CA LEU A 104 13.05 -18.60 -16.83
C LEU A 104 13.50 -17.47 -15.90
N LEU A 105 14.36 -17.75 -14.92
CA LEU A 105 14.92 -16.74 -14.03
C LEU A 105 15.82 -15.76 -14.79
N GLU A 106 16.64 -16.27 -15.72
CA GLU A 106 17.47 -15.44 -16.60
C GLU A 106 16.61 -14.51 -17.46
N LYS A 107 15.58 -15.04 -18.14
CA LYS A 107 14.63 -14.22 -18.90
C LYS A 107 13.91 -13.19 -18.03
N GLN A 108 13.53 -13.56 -16.81
CA GLN A 108 12.92 -12.63 -15.88
C GLN A 108 13.90 -11.51 -15.49
N ALA A 109 15.17 -11.83 -15.25
CA ALA A 109 16.21 -10.84 -14.98
C ALA A 109 16.42 -9.91 -16.17
N GLU A 110 16.50 -10.43 -17.40
CA GLU A 110 16.62 -9.61 -18.62
C GLU A 110 15.44 -8.66 -18.82
N ILE A 111 14.20 -9.12 -18.53
CA ILE A 111 13.01 -8.28 -18.64
C ILE A 111 13.08 -7.16 -17.60
N LYS A 112 13.47 -7.48 -16.36
CA LYS A 112 13.68 -6.48 -15.29
C LYS A 112 14.75 -5.47 -15.69
N GLU A 113 15.88 -5.91 -16.23
CA GLU A 113 16.93 -5.02 -16.70
C GLU A 113 16.45 -4.11 -17.85
N ARG A 114 15.72 -4.66 -18.82
CA ARG A 114 15.14 -3.87 -19.91
C ARG A 114 14.15 -2.85 -19.37
N ALA A 115 13.26 -3.24 -18.45
CA ALA A 115 12.32 -2.34 -17.81
C ALA A 115 13.06 -1.19 -17.09
N MET A 116 14.09 -1.50 -16.30
CA MET A 116 14.91 -0.47 -15.63
C MET A 116 15.62 0.45 -16.63
N LYS A 117 16.10 -0.06 -17.77
CA LYS A 117 16.71 0.76 -18.82
C LYS A 117 15.69 1.69 -19.50
N PHE A 118 14.48 1.19 -19.75
CA PHE A 118 13.39 2.01 -20.32
C PHE A 118 12.91 3.07 -19.34
N GLU A 119 12.76 2.73 -18.07
CA GLU A 119 12.38 3.69 -17.02
C GLU A 119 13.40 4.83 -16.93
N LYS A 120 14.70 4.50 -16.85
CA LYS A 120 15.77 5.51 -16.91
C LYS A 120 15.73 6.37 -18.16
N PHE A 121 15.48 5.76 -19.33
CA PHE A 121 15.37 6.52 -20.59
C PHE A 121 14.18 7.49 -20.58
N VAL A 122 13.03 7.07 -20.05
CA VAL A 122 11.83 7.91 -19.92
C VAL A 122 12.10 9.06 -18.96
N GLU A 123 12.71 8.79 -17.81
CA GLU A 123 13.11 9.81 -16.84
C GLU A 123 14.08 10.83 -17.45
N GLU A 124 15.14 10.37 -18.12
CA GLU A 124 16.10 11.25 -18.79
C GLU A 124 15.44 12.08 -19.90
N ASN A 125 14.50 11.50 -20.65
CA ASN A 125 13.77 12.21 -21.69
C ASN A 125 12.87 13.30 -21.10
N GLU A 126 12.16 12.98 -20.02
CA GLU A 126 11.32 13.93 -19.31
C GLU A 126 12.14 15.08 -18.72
N VAL A 127 13.33 14.78 -18.16
CA VAL A 127 14.27 15.82 -17.70
C VAL A 127 14.74 16.70 -18.87
N LYS A 128 15.05 16.13 -20.04
CA LYS A 128 15.40 16.89 -21.24
C LYS A 128 14.25 17.78 -21.71
N ARG A 129 13.02 17.25 -21.73
CA ARG A 129 11.80 17.99 -22.09
C ARG A 129 11.57 19.16 -21.13
N GLN A 130 11.66 18.91 -19.82
CA GLN A 130 11.51 19.93 -18.80
C GLN A 130 12.59 21.00 -18.89
N ARG A 131 13.85 20.62 -19.13
CA ARG A 131 14.96 21.57 -19.32
C ARG A 131 14.73 22.44 -20.55
N ALA A 132 14.31 21.85 -21.67
CA ALA A 132 14.00 22.58 -22.90
C ALA A 132 12.83 23.56 -22.69
N LEU A 133 11.76 23.12 -22.03
CA LEU A 133 10.61 23.97 -21.71
C LEU A 133 10.99 25.13 -20.78
N LYS A 134 11.76 24.88 -19.73
CA LYS A 134 12.25 25.94 -18.82
C LYS A 134 13.10 26.95 -19.57
N LYS A 135 14.03 26.49 -20.42
CA LYS A 135 14.88 27.38 -21.24
C LYS A 135 14.04 28.23 -22.19
N TYR A 136 13.09 27.62 -22.89
CA TYR A 136 12.17 28.33 -23.78
C TYR A 136 11.34 29.38 -23.03
N GLN A 137 10.79 29.03 -21.87
CA GLN A 137 10.02 29.97 -21.05
C GLN A 137 10.87 31.14 -20.55
N GLN A 138 12.10 30.87 -20.13
CA GLN A 138 13.04 31.91 -19.71
C GLN A 138 13.39 32.83 -20.88
N GLU A 139 13.76 32.27 -22.03
CA GLU A 139 14.11 33.04 -23.23
C GLU A 139 12.94 33.87 -23.74
N LYS A 140 11.71 33.32 -23.71
CA LYS A 140 10.49 34.05 -24.04
C LYS A 140 10.30 35.26 -23.12
N LYS A 141 10.42 35.08 -21.80
CA LYS A 141 10.30 36.19 -20.83
C LYS A 141 11.38 37.24 -21.01
N GLU A 142 12.63 36.81 -21.21
CA GLU A 142 13.73 37.74 -21.51
C GLU A 142 13.49 38.51 -22.80
N ASN A 143 12.97 37.87 -23.84
CA ASN A 143 12.65 38.53 -25.10
C ASN A 143 11.50 39.53 -24.96
N GLU A 144 10.44 39.19 -24.22
CA GLU A 144 9.34 40.11 -23.88
C GLU A 144 9.86 41.34 -23.13
N LEU A 145 10.75 41.16 -22.15
CA LEU A 145 11.38 42.27 -21.43
C LEU A 145 12.22 43.16 -22.36
N ARG A 146 13.07 42.56 -23.21
CA ARG A 146 13.90 43.31 -24.18
C ARG A 146 13.05 44.09 -25.19
N GLU A 147 11.93 43.54 -25.66
CA GLU A 147 11.03 44.26 -26.59
C GLU A 147 10.34 45.44 -25.89
N VAL A 148 9.97 45.30 -24.61
CA VAL A 148 9.46 46.42 -23.82
C VAL A 148 10.52 47.50 -23.64
N GLU A 149 11.75 47.12 -23.28
CA GLU A 149 12.88 48.05 -23.13
C GLU A 149 13.19 48.78 -24.45
N LYS A 150 13.23 48.04 -25.56
CA LYS A 150 13.44 48.61 -26.89
C LYS A 150 12.34 49.59 -27.28
N SER A 151 11.08 49.27 -26.97
CA SER A 151 9.95 50.17 -27.23
C SER A 151 10.07 51.46 -26.41
N LYS A 152 10.42 51.36 -25.11
CA LYS A 152 10.67 52.52 -24.25
C LYS A 152 11.83 53.39 -24.77
N LEU A 153 12.95 52.79 -25.13
CA LEU A 153 14.08 53.51 -25.72
C LEU A 153 13.70 54.22 -27.02
N HIS A 154 12.84 53.60 -27.83
CA HIS A 154 12.35 54.22 -29.06
C HIS A 154 11.48 55.45 -28.78
N GLU A 155 10.56 55.35 -27.81
CA GLU A 155 9.74 56.47 -27.35
C GLU A 155 10.61 57.62 -26.80
N GLU A 156 11.61 57.31 -25.97
CA GLU A 156 12.56 58.32 -25.44
C GLU A 156 13.34 59.00 -26.57
N LEU A 157 13.80 58.22 -27.55
CA LEU A 157 14.53 58.75 -28.70
C LEU A 157 13.64 59.69 -29.52
N GLU A 158 12.38 59.32 -29.77
CA GLU A 158 11.41 60.16 -30.46
C GLU A 158 11.15 61.47 -29.69
N GLN A 159 10.98 61.39 -28.37
CA GLN A 159 10.83 62.57 -27.52
C GLN A 159 12.05 63.49 -27.60
N PHE A 160 13.27 62.94 -27.57
CA PHE A 160 14.50 63.71 -27.72
C PHE A 160 14.61 64.35 -29.11
N GLN A 161 14.21 63.66 -30.17
CA GLN A 161 14.20 64.22 -31.53
C GLN A 161 13.22 65.38 -31.64
N ILE A 162 11.99 65.24 -31.13
CA ILE A 162 10.99 66.31 -31.10
C ILE A 162 11.54 67.50 -30.32
N ARG A 163 12.08 67.27 -29.12
CA ARG A 163 12.68 68.32 -28.29
C ARG A 163 13.84 69.02 -29.01
N HIS A 164 14.71 68.26 -29.67
CA HIS A 164 15.82 68.81 -30.44
C HIS A 164 15.32 69.74 -31.56
N GLN A 165 14.31 69.32 -32.32
CA GLN A 165 13.71 70.14 -33.37
C GLN A 165 13.08 71.42 -32.81
N GLN A 166 12.36 71.32 -31.69
CA GLN A 166 11.78 72.48 -31.00
C GLN A 166 12.86 73.46 -30.54
N LEU A 167 13.92 72.97 -29.90
CA LEU A 167 15.04 73.79 -29.45
C LEU A 167 15.74 74.46 -30.62
N LYS A 168 16.00 73.71 -31.70
CA LYS A 168 16.59 74.26 -32.93
C LYS A 168 15.73 75.40 -33.49
N GLY A 169 14.42 75.20 -33.59
CA GLY A 169 13.49 76.25 -34.00
C GLY A 169 13.48 77.47 -33.07
N ARG A 170 13.62 77.26 -31.75
CA ARG A 170 13.78 78.38 -30.80
C ARG A 170 15.10 79.12 -31.01
N VAL A 171 16.22 78.41 -31.16
CA VAL A 171 17.53 79.01 -31.43
C VAL A 171 17.46 79.85 -32.70
N ASP A 172 16.90 79.32 -33.79
CA ASP A 172 16.78 80.05 -35.06
C ASP A 172 15.91 81.32 -34.91
N LYS A 173 14.80 81.24 -34.15
CA LYS A 173 13.97 82.42 -33.83
C LYS A 173 14.75 83.45 -33.01
N TYR A 174 15.49 83.03 -31.99
CA TYR A 174 16.16 83.95 -31.08
C TYR A 174 17.50 84.48 -31.60
N LYS A 175 18.08 83.85 -32.62
CA LYS A 175 19.32 84.28 -33.29
C LYS A 175 19.24 85.70 -33.86
N ILE A 176 18.04 86.18 -34.18
CA ILE A 176 17.81 87.56 -34.61
C ILE A 176 18.12 88.54 -33.47
N TYR A 177 17.68 88.24 -32.25
CA TYR A 177 17.95 89.06 -31.08
C TYR A 177 19.42 88.99 -30.68
N GLU A 178 20.05 87.81 -30.77
CA GLU A 178 21.50 87.68 -30.58
C GLU A 178 22.26 88.62 -31.52
N LYS A 179 21.99 88.56 -32.83
CA LYS A 179 22.63 89.46 -33.82
C LYS A 179 22.34 90.93 -33.54
N TYR A 180 21.13 91.26 -33.09
CA TYR A 180 20.76 92.62 -32.72
C TYR A 180 21.50 93.10 -31.48
N MET A 181 21.61 92.26 -30.44
CA MET A 181 22.33 92.58 -29.21
C MET A 181 23.83 92.72 -29.45
N MET A 182 24.43 91.87 -30.30
CA MET A 182 25.83 92.03 -30.70
C MET A 182 26.07 93.37 -31.40
N LYS A 183 25.16 93.78 -32.31
CA LYS A 183 25.23 95.10 -32.95
C LYS A 183 25.05 96.27 -31.97
N ILE A 184 24.23 96.11 -30.94
CA ILE A 184 24.08 97.13 -29.90
C ILE A 184 25.33 97.22 -29.04
N LEU A 185 25.91 96.07 -28.68
CA LEU A 185 27.17 96.03 -27.91
C LEU A 185 28.29 96.75 -28.66
N ASP A 186 28.39 96.56 -29.99
CA ASP A 186 29.35 97.29 -30.84
C ASP A 186 29.14 98.81 -30.85
N LEU A 187 27.92 99.29 -30.53
CA LEU A 187 27.55 100.71 -30.50
C LEU A 187 27.56 101.30 -29.09
N LEU A 188 27.73 100.48 -28.05
CA LEU A 188 27.63 100.90 -26.67
C LEU A 188 28.99 101.43 -26.18
N PRO A 189 29.05 102.61 -25.54
CA PRO A 189 30.28 103.09 -24.93
C PRO A 189 30.78 102.12 -23.85
N GLU A 190 32.10 101.94 -23.74
CA GLU A 190 32.77 101.00 -22.81
C GLU A 190 32.29 101.11 -21.35
N ALA A 191 31.80 102.29 -20.95
CA ALA A 191 31.23 102.57 -19.62
C ALA A 191 29.97 101.74 -19.26
N TYR A 192 29.28 101.16 -20.26
CA TYR A 192 28.12 100.28 -20.06
C TYR A 192 28.46 98.79 -20.24
N SER A 193 29.71 98.48 -20.63
CA SER A 193 30.23 97.12 -20.76
C SER A 193 30.62 96.51 -19.41
N GLU A 194 30.60 97.33 -18.35
CA GLU A 194 30.89 96.87 -17.00
C GLU A 194 29.76 95.92 -16.53
N TYR A 195 30.10 94.63 -16.51
CA TYR A 195 29.44 93.55 -15.74
C TYR A 195 29.48 93.81 -14.21
N GLY A 196 29.42 95.07 -13.79
CA GLY A 196 29.40 95.49 -12.41
C GLY A 196 28.03 95.25 -11.77
N SER A 197 28.04 95.23 -10.44
CA SER A 197 26.91 95.02 -9.54
C SER A 197 25.67 95.90 -9.83
N ASP A 198 25.84 97.01 -10.54
CA ASP A 198 24.81 98.01 -10.86
C ASP A 198 24.18 97.86 -12.26
N SER A 199 24.52 96.79 -13.00
CA SER A 199 23.83 96.45 -14.25
C SER A 199 22.34 96.16 -13.99
N LEU A 200 21.44 96.76 -14.80
CA LEU A 200 19.98 96.55 -14.76
C LEU A 200 19.56 95.07 -14.85
N VAL A 201 20.43 94.20 -15.36
CA VAL A 201 20.20 92.76 -15.49
C VAL A 201 20.47 92.01 -14.18
N MET A 202 21.36 92.50 -13.31
CA MET A 202 21.79 91.80 -12.10
C MET A 202 20.66 91.58 -11.07
N PRO A 203 19.73 92.54 -10.82
CA PRO A 203 18.58 92.29 -9.96
C PRO A 203 17.64 91.19 -10.48
N ILE A 204 17.51 91.05 -11.81
CA ILE A 204 16.69 90.00 -12.44
C ILE A 204 17.35 88.64 -12.22
N ILE A 205 18.67 88.55 -12.41
CA ILE A 205 19.46 87.34 -12.15
C ILE A 205 19.32 86.93 -10.68
N ARG A 206 19.55 87.84 -9.74
CA ARG A 206 19.42 87.56 -8.30
C ARG A 206 18.02 87.09 -7.91
N ARG A 207 16.97 87.68 -8.51
CA ARG A 207 15.59 87.22 -8.27
C ARG A 207 15.39 85.80 -8.80
N HIS A 208 15.89 85.50 -9.99
CA HIS A 208 15.81 84.16 -10.55
C HIS A 208 16.59 83.14 -9.72
N GLU A 209 17.79 83.49 -9.24
CA GLU A 209 18.59 82.65 -8.34
C GLU A 209 17.82 82.33 -7.06
N THR A 210 17.26 83.34 -6.39
CA THR A 210 16.44 83.13 -5.19
C THR A 210 15.23 82.24 -5.48
N LEU A 211 14.51 82.48 -6.60
CA LEU A 211 13.38 81.63 -6.98
C LEU A 211 13.81 80.18 -7.26
N SER A 212 14.93 79.98 -7.96
CA SER A 212 15.49 78.66 -8.24
C SER A 212 15.86 77.91 -6.97
N ILE A 213 16.48 78.60 -5.99
CA ILE A 213 16.80 78.02 -4.69
C ILE A 213 15.52 77.63 -3.96
N THR A 214 14.53 78.53 -3.87
CA THR A 214 13.26 78.22 -3.21
C THR A 214 12.51 77.08 -3.89
N GLN A 215 12.58 76.98 -5.22
CA GLN A 215 12.00 75.89 -5.97
C GLN A 215 12.68 74.56 -5.65
N GLN A 216 14.02 74.56 -5.58
CA GLN A 216 14.79 73.37 -5.22
C GLN A 216 14.47 72.90 -3.80
N ASP A 217 14.39 73.83 -2.84
CA ASP A 217 14.01 73.52 -1.45
C ASP A 217 12.59 72.93 -1.37
N LEU A 218 11.64 73.49 -2.13
CA LEU A 218 10.27 72.97 -2.19
C LEU A 218 10.23 71.57 -2.80
N LEU A 219 11.02 71.31 -3.85
CA LEU A 219 11.12 69.97 -4.45
C LEU A 219 11.72 68.97 -3.47
N GLN A 220 12.76 69.33 -2.73
CA GLN A 220 13.36 68.47 -1.70
C GLN A 220 12.37 68.13 -0.58
N ARG A 221 11.59 69.12 -0.12
CA ARG A 221 10.52 68.89 0.86
C ARG A 221 9.41 68.00 0.32
N LEU A 222 9.06 68.15 -0.96
CA LEU A 222 8.07 67.28 -1.59
C LEU A 222 8.59 65.85 -1.65
N THR A 223 9.85 65.65 -2.07
CA THR A 223 10.45 64.31 -2.12
C THR A 223 10.49 63.64 -0.75
N SER A 224 10.90 64.37 0.31
CA SER A 224 10.91 63.80 1.66
C SER A 224 9.50 63.42 2.14
N LEU A 225 8.50 64.26 1.87
CA LEU A 225 7.12 63.97 2.22
C LEU A 225 6.56 62.76 1.46
N THR A 226 6.94 62.60 0.18
CA THR A 226 6.54 61.42 -0.59
C THR A 226 7.21 60.14 -0.10
N GLU A 227 8.46 60.22 0.36
CA GLU A 227 9.17 59.09 0.97
C GLU A 227 8.52 58.69 2.31
N GLU A 228 8.18 59.66 3.16
CA GLU A 228 7.45 59.42 4.41
C GLU A 228 6.08 58.77 4.15
N LEU A 229 5.35 59.26 3.14
CA LEU A 229 4.07 58.69 2.74
C LEU A 229 4.25 57.25 2.26
N HIS A 230 5.23 56.99 1.40
CA HIS A 230 5.53 55.65 0.90
C HIS A 230 5.92 54.70 2.05
N GLN A 231 6.75 55.16 2.99
CA GLN A 231 7.10 54.38 4.17
C GLN A 231 5.87 54.08 5.03
N GLY A 232 4.97 55.05 5.21
CA GLY A 232 3.69 54.86 5.89
C GLY A 232 2.80 53.82 5.20
N GLN A 233 2.75 53.83 3.87
CA GLN A 233 2.04 52.82 3.07
C GLN A 233 2.65 51.43 3.24
N CYS A 234 3.97 51.29 3.13
CA CYS A 234 4.65 50.01 3.35
C CYS A 234 4.39 49.45 4.75
N ASN A 235 4.45 50.29 5.79
CA ASN A 235 4.17 49.89 7.17
C ASN A 235 2.71 49.42 7.34
N LEU A 236 1.77 50.14 6.73
CA LEU A 236 0.35 49.81 6.77
C LEU A 236 0.07 48.48 6.03
N ASP A 237 0.70 48.24 4.89
CA ASP A 237 0.56 46.99 4.15
C ASP A 237 1.19 45.81 4.89
N SER A 238 2.34 46.01 5.54
CA SER A 238 2.95 45.02 6.44
C SER A 238 1.99 44.66 7.59
N LEU A 239 1.39 45.66 8.23
CA LEU A 239 0.47 45.44 9.35
C LEU A 239 -0.84 44.75 8.91
N LYS A 240 -1.34 45.08 7.71
CA LYS A 240 -2.47 44.35 7.10
C LYS A 240 -2.12 42.89 6.83
N LEU A 241 -0.92 42.62 6.31
CA LEU A 241 -0.46 41.26 6.05
C LEU A 241 -0.37 40.47 7.36
N GLU A 242 0.25 41.05 8.39
CA GLU A 242 0.37 40.46 9.72
C GLU A 242 -1.00 40.19 10.35
N HIS A 243 -1.94 41.13 10.25
CA HIS A 243 -3.30 40.91 10.73
C HIS A 243 -4.00 39.79 9.95
N SER A 244 -3.81 39.73 8.63
CA SER A 244 -4.37 38.64 7.81
C SER A 244 -3.79 37.28 8.20
N THR A 245 -2.47 37.19 8.44
CA THR A 245 -1.82 35.96 8.90
C THR A 245 -2.29 35.56 10.28
N ASN A 246 -2.40 36.52 11.22
CA ASN A 246 -2.90 36.25 12.57
C ASN A 246 -4.34 35.75 12.54
N ARG A 247 -5.20 36.34 11.70
CA ARG A 247 -6.58 35.86 11.51
C ARG A 247 -6.63 34.43 10.98
N LEU A 248 -5.75 34.08 10.03
CA LEU A 248 -5.65 32.71 9.53
C LEU A 248 -5.16 31.73 10.60
N MET A 249 -4.16 32.13 11.40
CA MET A 249 -3.67 31.32 12.53
C MET A 249 -4.76 31.08 13.58
N SER A 250 -5.46 32.13 14.01
CA SER A 250 -6.59 31.97 14.95
C SER A 250 -7.72 31.13 14.35
N ASN A 251 -8.01 31.25 13.05
CA ASN A 251 -9.02 30.41 12.40
C ASN A 251 -8.61 28.93 12.35
N LYS A 252 -7.32 28.66 12.14
CA LYS A 252 -6.75 27.32 12.22
C LYS A 252 -6.88 26.75 13.64
N GLU A 253 -6.50 27.51 14.66
CA GLU A 253 -6.65 27.11 16.07
C GLU A 253 -8.12 26.82 16.42
N LEU A 254 -9.06 27.68 16.00
CA LEU A 254 -10.49 27.45 16.18
C LEU A 254 -10.97 26.17 15.49
N SER A 255 -10.47 25.88 14.30
CA SER A 255 -10.80 24.65 13.56
C SER A 255 -10.27 23.42 14.28
N GLU A 256 -9.03 23.47 14.78
CA GLU A 256 -8.43 22.38 15.57
C GLU A 256 -9.23 22.13 16.85
N LEU A 257 -9.55 23.18 17.62
CA LEU A 257 -10.38 23.05 18.81
C LEU A 257 -11.76 22.47 18.50
N ARG A 258 -12.38 22.87 17.39
CA ARG A 258 -13.66 22.32 16.94
C ARG A 258 -13.57 20.83 16.63
N THR A 259 -12.53 20.41 15.91
CA THR A 259 -12.32 18.97 15.64
C THR A 259 -12.09 18.16 16.91
N GLN A 260 -11.36 18.70 17.88
CA GLN A 260 -11.15 18.05 19.18
C GLN A 260 -12.47 17.91 19.95
N TRP A 261 -13.29 18.96 19.93
CA TRP A 261 -14.60 18.93 20.57
C TRP A 261 -15.55 17.93 19.90
N ASP A 262 -15.58 17.88 18.57
CA ASP A 262 -16.36 16.89 17.81
C ASP A 262 -15.92 15.45 18.13
N GLN A 263 -14.61 15.20 18.25
CA GLN A 263 -14.07 13.89 18.64
C GLN A 263 -14.47 13.49 20.07
N ILE A 264 -14.42 14.43 21.02
CA ILE A 264 -14.81 14.15 22.41
C ILE A 264 -16.32 13.90 22.48
N ARG A 265 -17.12 14.69 21.75
CA ARG A 265 -18.57 14.49 21.63
C ARG A 265 -18.88 13.11 21.08
N GLU A 266 -18.28 12.72 19.96
CA GLU A 266 -18.51 11.41 19.34
C GLU A 266 -18.13 10.27 20.30
N LYS A 267 -16.99 10.38 21.00
CA LYS A 267 -16.61 9.40 22.03
C LYS A 267 -17.63 9.32 23.17
N ASN A 268 -18.16 10.46 23.60
CA ASN A 268 -19.18 10.48 24.65
C ASN A 268 -20.48 9.81 24.18
N GLU A 269 -20.94 10.12 22.97
CA GLU A 269 -22.11 9.46 22.36
C GLU A 269 -21.91 7.94 22.21
N GLN A 270 -20.71 7.51 21.81
CA GLN A 270 -20.36 6.08 21.74
C GLN A 270 -20.41 5.43 23.13
N MET A 271 -19.84 6.07 24.15
CA MET A 271 -19.89 5.55 25.53
C MET A 271 -21.32 5.48 26.06
N GLU A 272 -22.13 6.52 25.85
CA GLU A 272 -23.55 6.52 26.23
C GLU A 272 -24.29 5.37 25.56
N MET A 273 -24.09 5.14 24.26
CA MET A 273 -24.68 4.01 23.54
C MET A 273 -24.24 2.66 24.13
N THR A 274 -22.95 2.49 24.47
CA THR A 274 -22.48 1.26 25.12
C THR A 274 -23.10 1.05 26.50
N LEU A 275 -23.29 2.12 27.29
CA LEU A 275 -23.95 2.05 28.59
C LEU A 275 -25.43 1.66 28.43
N TYR A 276 -26.15 2.24 27.47
CA TYR A 276 -27.53 1.86 27.17
C TYR A 276 -27.63 0.38 26.76
N ASN A 277 -26.74 -0.09 25.89
CA ASN A 277 -26.70 -1.49 25.48
C ASN A 277 -26.41 -2.44 26.65
N HIS A 278 -25.45 -2.09 27.52
CA HIS A 278 -25.17 -2.89 28.72
C HIS A 278 -26.33 -2.88 29.72
N HIS A 279 -27.00 -1.75 29.89
CA HIS A 279 -28.18 -1.66 30.73
C HIS A 279 -29.34 -2.51 30.21
N ASP A 280 -29.61 -2.48 28.90
CA ASP A 280 -30.62 -3.32 28.26
C ASP A 280 -30.28 -4.81 28.40
N GLN A 281 -29.02 -5.19 28.14
CA GLN A 281 -28.54 -6.56 28.36
C GLN A 281 -28.74 -7.03 29.81
N SER A 282 -28.37 -6.20 30.79
CA SER A 282 -28.58 -6.49 32.20
C SER A 282 -30.06 -6.64 32.56
N ARG A 283 -30.92 -5.77 32.01
CA ARG A 283 -32.37 -5.87 32.20
C ARG A 283 -32.92 -7.18 31.64
N ASN A 284 -32.51 -7.57 30.43
CA ASN A 284 -32.93 -8.82 29.80
C ASN A 284 -32.45 -10.04 30.63
N GLN A 285 -31.22 -10.02 31.15
CA GLN A 285 -30.71 -11.07 32.04
C GLN A 285 -31.52 -11.19 33.34
N ILE A 286 -31.85 -10.06 33.96
CA ILE A 286 -32.69 -10.03 35.18
C ILE A 286 -34.09 -10.58 34.88
N GLU A 287 -34.68 -10.22 33.74
CA GLU A 287 -35.98 -10.73 33.30
C GLU A 287 -35.94 -12.24 33.04
N GLU A 288 -34.93 -12.74 32.33
CA GLU A 288 -34.72 -14.18 32.10
C GLU A 288 -34.57 -14.97 33.40
N ILE A 289 -33.74 -14.47 34.33
CA ILE A 289 -33.58 -15.08 35.66
C ILE A 289 -34.92 -15.05 36.42
N GLY A 290 -35.66 -13.94 36.37
CA GLY A 290 -36.99 -13.83 36.95
C GLY A 290 -37.95 -14.87 36.39
N CYS A 291 -38.04 -15.00 35.07
CA CYS A 291 -38.87 -16.01 34.39
C CYS A 291 -38.47 -17.44 34.79
N LEU A 292 -37.17 -17.75 34.86
CA LEU A 292 -36.67 -19.05 35.31
C LEU A 292 -37.08 -19.34 36.76
N LEU A 293 -36.91 -18.38 37.67
CA LEU A 293 -37.31 -18.54 39.07
C LEU A 293 -38.82 -18.75 39.22
N LEU A 294 -39.64 -18.03 38.43
CA LEU A 294 -41.09 -18.27 38.38
C LEU A 294 -41.40 -19.68 37.86
N ALA A 295 -40.73 -20.13 36.80
CA ALA A 295 -40.92 -21.48 36.26
C ALA A 295 -40.56 -22.56 37.27
N VAL A 296 -39.43 -22.41 37.98
CA VAL A 296 -39.02 -23.31 39.07
C VAL A 296 -40.09 -23.36 40.16
N LYS A 297 -40.57 -22.20 40.63
CA LYS A 297 -41.63 -22.14 41.64
C LYS A 297 -42.92 -22.83 41.17
N ASN A 298 -43.32 -22.59 39.91
CA ASN A 298 -44.51 -23.21 39.33
C ASN A 298 -44.39 -24.74 39.25
N ILE A 299 -43.24 -25.27 38.84
CA ILE A 299 -43.01 -26.72 38.77
C ILE A 299 -42.90 -27.32 40.18
N ALA A 300 -42.18 -26.67 41.11
CA ALA A 300 -42.06 -27.11 42.49
C ALA A 300 -43.43 -27.22 43.17
N GLN A 301 -44.36 -26.30 42.88
CA GLN A 301 -45.73 -26.38 43.37
C GLN A 301 -46.50 -27.59 42.82
N GLN A 302 -46.24 -28.00 41.57
CA GLN A 302 -46.86 -29.19 40.96
C GLN A 302 -46.24 -30.51 41.45
N CYS A 303 -44.96 -30.48 41.82
CA CYS A 303 -44.16 -31.64 42.20
C CYS A 303 -43.85 -31.69 43.70
N HIS A 304 -44.72 -31.13 44.55
CA HIS A 304 -44.49 -31.04 45.99
C HIS A 304 -44.42 -32.42 46.64
N LEU A 305 -43.31 -32.68 47.34
CA LEU A 305 -43.10 -33.88 48.15
C LEU A 305 -43.32 -33.53 49.62
N GLN A 306 -44.15 -34.31 50.32
CA GLN A 306 -44.58 -34.00 51.70
C GLN A 306 -43.43 -33.95 52.74
N HIS A 307 -42.27 -34.52 52.41
CA HIS A 307 -41.09 -34.53 53.27
C HIS A 307 -40.27 -33.22 53.18
N TYR A 308 -40.47 -32.46 52.11
CA TYR A 308 -39.99 -31.10 51.98
C TYR A 308 -41.05 -30.17 52.61
N GLY A 309 -40.62 -29.25 53.47
CA GLY A 309 -41.50 -28.40 54.27
C GLY A 309 -42.42 -27.45 53.45
N PRO A 310 -43.01 -26.44 54.10
CA PRO A 310 -43.89 -25.49 53.42
C PRO A 310 -43.19 -24.77 52.26
N LEU A 311 -43.82 -24.78 51.06
CA LEU A 311 -43.27 -24.20 49.83
C LEU A 311 -42.86 -22.72 49.92
N HIS A 312 -43.46 -21.93 50.82
CA HIS A 312 -43.21 -20.49 50.93
C HIS A 312 -41.86 -20.15 51.59
N GLU A 313 -41.31 -21.07 52.38
CA GLU A 313 -40.05 -20.86 53.13
C GLU A 313 -38.84 -21.50 52.43
N MET A 314 -39.06 -22.21 51.31
CA MET A 314 -38.00 -22.90 50.57
C MET A 314 -37.24 -21.94 49.64
N ASP A 315 -35.91 -22.06 49.64
CA ASP A 315 -35.05 -21.40 48.68
C ASP A 315 -35.19 -22.00 47.26
N SER A 316 -34.81 -21.26 46.24
CA SER A 316 -34.93 -21.67 44.84
C SER A 316 -34.06 -22.88 44.50
N LEU A 317 -32.89 -23.00 45.14
CA LEU A 317 -32.02 -24.17 44.98
C LEU A 317 -32.64 -25.43 45.58
N THR A 318 -33.22 -25.33 46.78
CA THR A 318 -33.87 -26.47 47.43
C THR A 318 -35.16 -26.89 46.72
N MET A 319 -35.89 -25.94 46.11
CA MET A 319 -37.00 -26.26 45.20
C MET A 319 -36.54 -27.05 43.97
N MET A 320 -35.40 -26.72 43.37
CA MET A 320 -34.86 -27.48 42.23
C MET A 320 -34.39 -28.88 42.61
N ASP A 321 -33.77 -29.06 43.78
CA ASP A 321 -33.39 -30.38 44.29
C ASP A 321 -34.62 -31.27 44.52
N MET A 322 -35.70 -30.70 45.08
CA MET A 322 -36.98 -31.41 45.23
C MET A 322 -37.58 -31.80 43.87
N ILE A 323 -37.62 -30.87 42.90
CA ILE A 323 -38.11 -31.18 41.53
C ILE A 323 -37.29 -32.33 40.93
N LYS A 324 -35.97 -32.31 41.11
CA LYS A 324 -35.08 -33.37 40.62
C LYS A 324 -35.39 -34.72 41.27
N GLU A 325 -35.57 -34.77 42.59
CA GLU A 325 -35.94 -36.00 43.29
C GLU A 325 -37.30 -36.52 42.84
N PHE A 326 -38.31 -35.65 42.71
CA PHE A 326 -39.63 -36.03 42.20
C PHE A 326 -39.55 -36.63 40.78
N ILE A 327 -38.74 -36.04 39.90
CA ILE A 327 -38.52 -36.56 38.54
C ILE A 327 -37.86 -37.95 38.59
N LEU A 328 -36.87 -38.15 39.46
CA LEU A 328 -36.21 -39.46 39.61
C LEU A 328 -37.17 -40.51 40.17
N GLU A 329 -37.98 -40.17 41.18
CA GLU A 329 -38.98 -41.06 41.74
C GLU A 329 -40.07 -41.42 40.73
N THR A 330 -40.57 -40.45 39.95
CA THR A 330 -41.56 -40.70 38.89
C THR A 330 -41.00 -41.58 37.77
N LEU A 331 -39.75 -41.37 37.36
CA LEU A 331 -39.08 -42.24 36.38
C LEU A 331 -38.86 -43.67 36.92
N ASP A 332 -38.45 -43.81 38.18
CA ASP A 332 -38.25 -45.12 38.80
C ASP A 332 -39.57 -45.85 39.05
N THR A 333 -40.67 -45.13 39.29
CA THR A 333 -42.01 -45.72 39.37
C THR A 333 -42.55 -46.10 37.99
N GLU A 334 -42.32 -45.30 36.95
CA GLU A 334 -42.67 -45.65 35.56
C GLU A 334 -41.91 -46.89 35.09
N ARG A 335 -40.59 -46.97 35.31
CA ARG A 335 -39.79 -48.16 34.98
C ARG A 335 -40.31 -49.41 35.68
N ARG A 336 -40.69 -49.30 36.95
CA ARG A 336 -41.29 -50.41 37.71
C ARG A 336 -42.68 -50.77 37.17
N ALA A 337 -43.50 -49.79 36.79
CA ALA A 337 -44.81 -50.03 36.19
C ALA A 337 -44.71 -50.69 34.81
N LEU A 338 -43.76 -50.27 33.96
CA LEU A 338 -43.53 -50.86 32.63
C LEU A 338 -43.07 -52.32 32.72
N GLN A 339 -42.23 -52.66 33.71
CA GLN A 339 -41.85 -54.06 33.98
C GLN A 339 -43.05 -54.94 34.40
N ILE A 340 -44.07 -54.35 35.04
CA ILE A 340 -45.31 -55.03 35.43
C ILE A 340 -46.26 -55.16 34.22
N THR A 341 -46.30 -54.19 33.31
CA THR A 341 -47.13 -54.28 32.09
C THR A 341 -46.56 -55.24 31.05
N ASP A 342 -45.23 -55.33 30.93
CA ASP A 342 -44.57 -56.30 30.05
C ASP A 342 -44.81 -57.74 30.52
N SER A 343 -44.94 -57.98 31.83
CA SER A 343 -45.30 -59.27 32.41
C SER A 343 -46.82 -59.57 32.37
N SER A 344 -47.66 -58.60 32.01
CA SER A 344 -49.13 -58.74 31.91
C SER A 344 -49.65 -58.88 30.47
N SER A 345 -48.78 -58.78 29.46
CA SER A 345 -49.15 -58.76 28.03
C SER A 345 -49.01 -60.10 27.28
N GLU A 346 -48.94 -61.24 27.99
CA GLU A 346 -49.00 -62.59 27.40
C GLU A 346 -50.37 -63.29 27.48
N SER A 347 -51.38 -62.71 28.13
CA SER A 347 -52.71 -63.32 28.23
C SER A 347 -53.85 -62.34 27.92
N THR A 348 -54.16 -62.18 26.64
CA THR A 348 -55.52 -62.23 26.04
C THR A 348 -55.54 -61.60 24.65
N LYS A 349 -55.76 -62.43 23.63
CA LYS A 349 -56.14 -62.00 22.27
C LYS A 349 -57.67 -62.11 22.12
N SER A 350 -58.26 -61.12 21.44
CA SER A 350 -59.28 -61.27 20.35
C SER A 350 -60.63 -60.53 20.52
N ARG A 351 -60.98 -59.80 19.43
CA ARG A 351 -62.33 -59.52 18.86
C ARG A 351 -63.05 -58.25 19.40
N ARG A 352 -63.58 -57.28 18.62
CA ARG A 352 -63.80 -57.09 17.16
C ARG A 352 -64.11 -55.61 16.80
N HIS A 353 -63.82 -55.28 15.54
CA HIS A 353 -64.12 -54.10 14.71
C HIS A 353 -65.53 -53.47 14.70
N ARG A 354 -65.56 -52.13 14.52
CA ARG A 354 -66.23 -51.29 13.46
C ARG A 354 -66.16 -49.81 13.92
N GLY A 355 -65.77 -48.76 13.19
CA GLY A 355 -65.43 -48.48 11.79
C GLY A 355 -66.04 -47.13 11.39
N ARG A 356 -65.25 -46.07 11.10
CA ARG A 356 -65.64 -44.99 10.17
C ARG A 356 -64.44 -44.16 9.66
N LYS A 357 -64.26 -44.23 8.33
CA LYS A 357 -63.57 -43.40 7.30
C LYS A 357 -63.24 -41.96 7.74
N GLY A 358 -62.02 -41.40 7.57
CA GLY A 358 -61.24 -41.10 6.34
C GLY A 358 -61.48 -39.63 5.89
N PRO A 359 -60.55 -38.87 5.24
CA PRO A 359 -59.40 -39.35 4.45
C PRO A 359 -58.06 -38.60 4.67
N ALA A 360 -57.04 -39.13 4.00
CA ALA A 360 -55.65 -38.70 3.89
C ALA A 360 -55.44 -37.45 3.02
N LEU A 361 -54.21 -36.92 3.04
CA LEU A 361 -53.37 -36.47 1.89
C LEU A 361 -52.09 -35.82 2.47
N THR A 362 -50.93 -36.49 2.42
CA THR A 362 -49.84 -36.35 1.41
C THR A 362 -49.06 -35.03 1.44
N VAL A 363 -47.80 -35.15 1.88
CA VAL A 363 -46.58 -34.87 1.09
C VAL A 363 -46.53 -33.56 0.29
N ASN A 364 -45.69 -32.61 0.75
CA ASN A 364 -44.57 -31.98 0.02
C ASN A 364 -44.13 -30.69 0.74
N SER A 365 -42.87 -30.59 1.17
CA SER A 365 -41.70 -30.14 0.41
C SER A 365 -41.59 -28.62 0.29
N SER A 366 -40.35 -28.15 0.48
CA SER A 366 -39.74 -26.94 -0.08
C SER A 366 -39.80 -25.65 0.78
N SER A 367 -38.65 -25.42 1.43
CA SER A 367 -37.75 -24.27 1.21
C SER A 367 -38.29 -22.84 1.36
N LYS A 368 -37.62 -22.05 2.20
CA LYS A 368 -36.57 -21.10 1.74
C LYS A 368 -36.02 -20.27 2.89
N VAL A 369 -34.70 -20.34 3.00
CA VAL A 369 -33.83 -19.31 3.54
C VAL A 369 -34.12 -18.00 2.80
N ASN A 370 -34.28 -16.90 3.55
CA ASN A 370 -34.05 -15.57 3.01
C ASN A 370 -33.32 -14.74 4.07
N LEU A 371 -31.99 -14.79 3.97
CA LEU A 371 -31.12 -13.67 4.28
C LEU A 371 -31.63 -12.46 3.49
N LYS A 372 -32.10 -11.43 4.20
CA LYS A 372 -32.31 -10.12 3.60
C LYS A 372 -31.27 -9.17 4.16
N SER A 373 -30.18 -9.08 3.41
CA SER A 373 -29.28 -7.94 3.39
C SER A 373 -30.09 -6.67 3.08
N SER A 374 -30.00 -5.67 3.95
CA SER A 374 -30.18 -4.28 3.57
C SER A 374 -28.94 -3.50 4.00
N SER A 375 -27.93 -3.55 3.15
CA SER A 375 -26.98 -2.47 2.95
C SER A 375 -27.77 -1.20 2.59
N LYS A 376 -27.83 -0.23 3.49
CA LYS A 376 -28.02 1.18 3.11
C LYS A 376 -26.67 1.88 3.22
N THR A 377 -26.11 2.03 2.03
CA THR A 377 -25.11 2.97 1.60
C THR A 377 -25.19 4.32 2.29
N SER A 378 -24.03 4.75 2.75
CA SER A 378 -23.61 6.13 2.97
C SER A 378 -24.13 7.08 1.88
N GLN A 379 -24.85 8.11 2.29
CA GLN A 379 -24.82 9.41 1.61
C GLN A 379 -24.07 10.37 2.52
N ASN A 380 -22.76 10.45 2.33
CA ASN A 380 -21.96 11.60 2.70
C ASN A 380 -21.74 12.38 1.40
N GLU A 381 -22.65 13.30 1.08
CA GLU A 381 -22.34 14.40 0.17
C GLU A 381 -21.90 15.60 1.00
N LEU A 382 -20.59 15.72 1.15
CA LEU A 382 -19.92 16.96 1.51
C LEU A 382 -19.47 17.65 0.21
N LEU A 383 -19.80 18.94 0.15
CA LEU A 383 -19.03 20.01 -0.49
C LEU A 383 -19.09 20.13 -2.03
N SER A 384 -19.98 21.01 -2.48
CA SER A 384 -19.76 21.83 -3.68
C SER A 384 -20.61 23.11 -3.60
N SER A 385 -20.03 24.20 -3.12
CA SER A 385 -20.06 25.49 -3.82
C SER A 385 -19.36 26.59 -3.02
N SER A 386 -18.10 26.80 -3.35
CA SER A 386 -17.52 28.14 -3.40
C SER A 386 -17.78 28.71 -4.81
N LYS A 387 -18.52 29.82 -4.88
CA LYS A 387 -18.49 30.83 -5.96
C LYS A 387 -18.73 32.16 -5.24
N THR A 388 -17.69 32.93 -4.91
CA THR A 388 -17.20 34.04 -5.74
C THR A 388 -18.33 34.88 -6.33
N MET A 389 -18.77 35.88 -5.56
CA MET A 389 -18.77 37.29 -5.97
C MET A 389 -18.18 38.12 -4.85
#